data_AF-A0A7S0B0T1-F1
#
_entry.id   AF-A0A7S0B0T1-F1
#
_cell.length_a   1.000
_cell.length_b   1.000
_cell.length_c   1.000
_cell.angle_alpha   90.00
_cell.angle_beta   90.00
_cell.angle_gamma   90.00
#
_symmetry.space_group_name_H-M   'P 1'
#
loop_
_entity.id
_entity.type
_entity.pdbx_description
1 polymer ?
#
loop_
_entity_poly.entity_id
_entity_poly.type
_entity_poly.pdbx_seq_one_letter_code
_entity_poly.pdbx_strand_id
1 'polypeptide(L)'
;AAVRAGAAAVMCSYNLVNGKYACENSQLVTEDLKGRMRFPGWVVSDWWALTSASGAGAGTDQDMPGTDGYFSAGNLRALPPSRLDDMVSRVLAGLARSGAWSATP
;
A
#
# COMPACT_ATOMS: atom_id res chain seq x y z
N ALA A 1 -11.81 -10.70 8.04
CA ALA A 1 -12.05 -11.99 7.36
C ALA A 1 -11.16 -12.16 6.14
N ALA A 2 -11.22 -11.24 5.16
CA ALA A 2 -10.41 -11.27 3.94
C ALA A 2 -8.89 -11.45 4.18
N VAL A 3 -8.32 -10.73 5.15
CA VAL A 3 -6.90 -10.91 5.54
C VAL A 3 -6.59 -12.35 5.92
N ARG A 4 -7.44 -12.98 6.75
CA ARG A 4 -7.25 -14.39 7.16
C ARG A 4 -7.49 -15.38 6.02
N ALA A 5 -8.33 -15.01 5.06
CA ALA A 5 -8.58 -15.81 3.85
C ALA A 5 -7.45 -15.68 2.80
N GLY A 6 -6.40 -14.90 3.09
CA GLY A 6 -5.24 -14.79 2.20
C GLY A 6 -5.40 -13.76 1.09
N ALA A 7 -6.20 -12.69 1.29
CA ALA A 7 -6.24 -11.57 0.35
C ALA A 7 -4.83 -11.05 0.04
N ALA A 8 -4.50 -10.91 -1.25
CA ALA A 8 -3.19 -10.45 -1.69
C ALA A 8 -3.01 -8.94 -1.52
N ALA A 9 -4.08 -8.18 -1.76
CA ALA A 9 -4.13 -6.72 -1.69
C ALA A 9 -5.40 -6.24 -1.00
N VAL A 10 -5.34 -5.03 -0.45
CA VAL A 10 -6.50 -4.28 0.05
C VAL A 10 -6.48 -2.90 -0.58
N MET A 11 -7.63 -2.42 -1.03
CA MET A 11 -7.77 -1.08 -1.57
C MET A 11 -8.20 -0.10 -0.48
N CYS A 12 -7.47 1.01 -0.30
CA CYS A 12 -7.93 2.11 0.54
C CYS A 12 -8.93 2.98 -0.23
N SER A 13 -9.98 3.44 0.45
CA SER A 13 -11.10 4.18 -0.15
C SER A 13 -10.86 5.68 -0.28
N TYR A 14 -11.71 6.37 -1.04
CA TYR A 14 -11.67 7.83 -1.20
C TYR A 14 -11.94 8.62 0.09
N ASN A 15 -12.81 8.11 0.94
CA ASN A 15 -13.39 8.92 2.01
C ASN A 15 -12.39 9.20 3.14
N LEU A 16 -12.72 10.24 3.91
CA LEU A 16 -12.09 10.49 5.19
C LEU A 16 -12.56 9.46 6.21
N VAL A 17 -11.66 9.07 7.11
CA VAL A 17 -11.98 8.37 8.35
C VAL A 17 -11.32 9.14 9.47
N ASN A 18 -12.13 9.65 10.40
CA ASN A 18 -11.68 10.50 11.50
C ASN A 18 -10.83 11.70 11.01
N GLY A 19 -11.25 12.33 9.90
CA GLY A 19 -10.62 13.53 9.35
C GLY A 19 -9.36 13.32 8.50
N LYS A 20 -8.93 12.07 8.25
CA LYS A 20 -7.80 11.76 7.35
C LYS A 20 -8.26 10.88 6.19
N TYR A 21 -7.78 11.17 4.97
CA TYR A 21 -8.05 10.33 3.80
C TYR A 21 -7.57 8.91 4.05
N ALA A 22 -8.36 7.91 3.69
CA ALA A 22 -8.06 6.53 4.09
C ALA A 22 -6.69 6.06 3.57
N CYS A 23 -6.29 6.48 2.36
CA CYS A 23 -4.97 6.19 1.78
C CYS A 23 -3.79 6.95 2.41
N GLU A 24 -4.06 7.91 3.29
CA GLU A 24 -3.06 8.72 4.02
C GLU A 24 -3.20 8.56 5.54
N ASN A 25 -4.05 7.61 5.99
CA ASN A 25 -4.35 7.42 7.38
C ASN A 25 -3.47 6.32 7.99
N SER A 26 -2.35 6.72 8.62
CA SER A 26 -1.40 5.81 9.26
C SER A 26 -2.04 4.93 10.36
N GLN A 27 -3.05 5.43 11.07
CA GLN A 27 -3.78 4.64 12.07
C GLN A 27 -4.47 3.45 11.40
N LEU A 28 -5.17 3.69 10.29
CA LEU A 28 -5.89 2.63 9.59
C LEU A 28 -4.95 1.68 8.85
N VAL A 29 -4.04 2.25 8.06
CA VAL A 29 -3.22 1.48 7.11
C VAL A 29 -2.07 0.78 7.83
N THR A 30 -1.29 1.54 8.61
CA THR A 30 -0.09 1.01 9.26
C THR A 30 -0.42 0.34 10.59
N GLU A 31 -1.13 1.02 11.50
CA GLU A 31 -1.34 0.48 12.84
C GLU A 31 -2.38 -0.63 12.88
N ASP A 32 -3.56 -0.40 12.29
CA ASP A 32 -4.67 -1.36 12.38
C ASP A 32 -4.51 -2.49 11.36
N LEU A 33 -4.41 -2.19 10.07
CA LEU A 33 -4.37 -3.22 9.02
C LEU A 33 -3.04 -3.98 9.00
N LYS A 34 -1.91 -3.29 8.82
CA LYS A 34 -0.59 -3.96 8.78
C LYS A 34 -0.11 -4.40 10.16
N GLY A 35 -0.35 -3.60 11.19
CA GLY A 35 0.06 -3.86 12.57
C GLY A 35 -0.82 -4.88 13.29
N ARG A 36 -2.04 -4.51 13.67
CA ARG A 36 -2.94 -5.33 14.50
C ARG A 36 -3.49 -6.53 13.75
N MET A 37 -3.95 -6.35 12.51
CA MET A 37 -4.48 -7.43 11.68
C MET A 37 -3.38 -8.26 11.01
N ARG A 38 -2.10 -7.84 11.13
CA ARG A 38 -0.92 -8.51 10.58
C ARG A 38 -1.04 -8.76 9.08
N PHE A 39 -1.64 -7.83 8.33
CA PHE A 39 -1.86 -7.98 6.90
C PHE A 39 -0.52 -8.10 6.14
N PRO A 40 -0.23 -9.23 5.49
CA PRO A 40 1.06 -9.47 4.82
C PRO A 40 1.06 -9.03 3.34
N GLY A 41 -0.09 -8.57 2.84
CA GLY A 41 -0.24 -8.04 1.48
C GLY A 41 0.13 -6.57 1.38
N TRP A 42 -0.19 -5.97 0.23
CA TRP A 42 0.04 -4.55 -0.05
C TRP A 42 -1.26 -3.76 -0.08
N VAL A 43 -1.16 -2.47 0.16
CA VAL A 43 -2.28 -1.53 0.09
C VAL A 43 -2.20 -0.74 -1.21
N VAL A 44 -3.27 -0.79 -2.00
CA VAL A 44 -3.41 -0.07 -3.26
C VAL A 44 -4.39 1.08 -3.06
N SER A 45 -4.14 2.24 -3.65
CA SER A 45 -5.15 3.30 -3.68
C SER A 45 -6.31 2.92 -4.60
N ASP A 46 -7.51 3.39 -4.26
CA ASP A 46 -8.52 3.58 -5.30
C ASP A 46 -8.01 4.66 -6.30
N TRP A 47 -8.62 4.74 -7.48
CA TRP A 47 -8.14 5.61 -8.55
C TRP A 47 -8.17 7.09 -8.17
N TRP A 48 -6.99 7.71 -7.99
CA TRP A 48 -6.84 9.09 -7.52
C TRP A 48 -7.35 9.33 -6.09
N ALA A 49 -7.33 8.31 -5.23
CA ALA A 49 -7.70 8.45 -3.81
C ALA A 49 -6.57 9.04 -2.93
N LEU A 50 -5.35 9.12 -3.46
CA LEU A 50 -4.28 9.90 -2.84
C LEU A 50 -4.50 11.39 -3.10
N THR A 51 -4.19 12.20 -2.10
CA THR A 51 -4.24 13.67 -2.17
C THR A 51 -2.86 14.29 -1.94
N SER A 52 -1.88 13.48 -1.54
CA SER A 52 -0.50 13.85 -1.35
C SER A 52 0.43 12.63 -1.39
N ALA A 53 1.74 12.89 -1.55
CA ALA A 53 2.78 11.87 -1.41
C ALA A 53 2.87 11.26 0.01
N SER A 54 2.19 11.85 1.01
CA SER A 54 2.22 11.36 2.39
C SER A 54 1.63 9.97 2.54
N GLY A 55 0.77 9.53 1.61
CA GLY A 55 0.21 8.19 1.60
C GLY A 55 1.27 7.08 1.58
N ALA A 56 2.40 7.30 0.90
CA ALA A 56 3.51 6.36 0.91
C ALA A 56 4.09 6.19 2.33
N GLY A 57 4.25 7.30 3.06
CA GLY A 57 4.70 7.29 4.46
C GLY A 57 3.64 6.75 5.42
N ALA A 58 2.36 6.93 5.13
CA ALA A 58 1.24 6.41 5.92
C ALA A 58 1.06 4.89 5.76
N GLY A 59 1.70 4.28 4.75
CA GLY A 59 1.74 2.84 4.53
C GLY A 59 0.98 2.35 3.30
N THR A 60 0.47 3.24 2.44
CA THR A 60 -0.02 2.85 1.11
C THR A 60 1.15 2.43 0.25
N ASP A 61 1.03 1.31 -0.46
CA ASP A 61 2.15 0.67 -1.16
C ASP A 61 2.12 0.90 -2.67
N GLN A 62 0.94 1.12 -3.23
CA GLN A 62 0.76 1.32 -4.66
C GLN A 62 -0.25 2.44 -4.91
N ASP A 63 0.17 3.43 -5.69
CA ASP A 63 -0.66 4.49 -6.22
C ASP A 63 -1.27 4.05 -7.56
N MET A 64 -2.58 4.22 -7.67
CA MET A 64 -3.37 3.92 -8.86
C MET A 64 -4.25 5.12 -9.21
N PRO A 65 -4.40 5.47 -10.50
CA PRO A 65 -3.76 4.82 -11.65
C PRO A 65 -2.30 5.29 -11.87
N GLY A 66 -1.73 6.07 -10.94
CA GLY A 66 -0.33 6.52 -10.99
C GLY A 66 -0.08 7.73 -11.89
N THR A 67 -1.11 8.55 -12.15
CA THR A 67 -1.02 9.71 -13.07
C THR A 67 -0.97 11.07 -12.36
N ASP A 68 -1.18 11.12 -11.05
CA ASP A 68 -1.16 12.37 -10.26
C ASP A 68 0.25 12.81 -9.82
N GLY A 69 1.24 11.92 -9.90
CA GLY A 69 2.63 12.18 -9.56
C GLY A 69 2.97 12.09 -8.07
N TYR A 70 2.04 11.67 -7.20
CA TYR A 70 2.31 11.53 -5.77
C TYR A 70 3.37 10.46 -5.51
N PHE A 71 3.32 9.32 -6.20
CA PHE A 71 4.35 8.28 -6.13
C PHE A 71 5.44 8.45 -7.21
N SER A 72 5.80 9.69 -7.55
CA SER A 72 6.95 9.96 -8.43
C SER A 72 8.26 9.39 -7.87
N ALA A 73 9.23 9.11 -8.74
CA ALA A 73 10.55 8.62 -8.33
C ALA A 73 11.23 9.53 -7.30
N GLY A 74 11.04 10.86 -7.39
CA GLY A 74 11.57 11.81 -6.42
C GLY A 74 10.94 11.64 -5.04
N ASN A 75 9.61 11.57 -4.98
CA ASN A 75 8.88 11.41 -3.72
C ASN A 75 9.18 10.05 -3.06
N LEU A 76 9.23 8.97 -3.84
CA LEU A 76 9.53 7.64 -3.32
C LEU A 76 10.98 7.51 -2.83
N ARG A 77 11.95 8.15 -3.51
CA ARG A 77 13.35 8.17 -3.07
C ARG A 77 13.59 9.04 -1.83
N ALA A 78 12.67 9.94 -1.51
CA ALA A 78 12.73 10.74 -0.29
C ALA A 78 12.30 9.94 0.97
N LEU A 79 11.70 8.76 0.80
CA LEU A 79 11.35 7.87 1.91
C LEU A 79 12.60 7.16 2.45
N PRO A 80 12.56 6.66 3.70
CA PRO A 80 13.57 5.71 4.16
C PRO A 80 13.66 4.51 3.20
N PRO A 81 14.86 4.01 2.84
CA PRO A 81 14.99 2.86 1.93
C PRO A 81 14.16 1.65 2.37
N SER A 82 14.12 1.38 3.67
CA SER A 82 13.33 0.30 4.27
C SER A 82 11.82 0.42 4.01
N ARG A 83 11.30 1.63 3.84
CA ARG A 83 9.91 1.84 3.44
C ARG A 83 9.74 1.39 2.00
N LEU A 84 10.51 1.93 1.05
CA LEU A 84 10.38 1.53 -0.35
C LEU A 84 10.58 0.02 -0.55
N ASP A 85 11.51 -0.60 0.19
CA ASP A 85 11.75 -2.04 0.14
C ASP A 85 10.56 -2.87 0.65
N ASP A 86 9.93 -2.51 1.77
CA ASP A 86 8.72 -3.21 2.25
C ASP A 86 7.55 -3.06 1.27
N MET A 87 7.49 -1.93 0.56
CA MET A 87 6.48 -1.60 -0.45
C MET A 87 6.51 -2.62 -1.58
N VAL A 88 7.71 -2.75 -2.17
CA VAL A 88 7.99 -3.68 -3.26
C VAL A 88 7.89 -5.12 -2.77
N SER A 89 8.42 -5.42 -1.59
CA SER A 89 8.40 -6.77 -1.01
C SER A 89 6.97 -7.30 -0.83
N ARG A 90 6.02 -6.46 -0.41
CA ARG A 90 4.61 -6.86 -0.26
C ARG A 90 3.95 -7.18 -1.59
N VAL A 91 4.21 -6.37 -2.62
CA VAL A 91 3.71 -6.62 -3.98
C VAL A 91 4.27 -7.92 -4.52
N LEU A 92 5.60 -8.08 -4.49
CA LEU A 92 6.27 -9.29 -4.98
C LEU A 92 5.86 -10.54 -4.20
N ALA A 93 5.74 -10.46 -2.88
CA ALA A 93 5.27 -11.57 -2.07
C ALA A 93 3.80 -11.93 -2.39
N GLY A 94 2.97 -10.94 -2.69
CA GLY A 94 1.60 -11.15 -3.15
C GLY A 94 1.55 -11.89 -4.50
N LEU A 95 2.34 -11.42 -5.48
CA LEU A 95 2.46 -12.06 -6.79
C LEU A 95 3.04 -13.48 -6.72
N ALA A 96 4.03 -13.70 -5.86
CA ALA A 96 4.61 -15.02 -5.66
C ALA A 96 3.60 -16.00 -5.03
N ARG A 97 2.86 -15.55 -4.00
CA ARG A 97 1.82 -16.37 -3.36
C ARG A 97 0.65 -16.71 -4.29
N SER A 98 0.33 -15.84 -5.25
CA SER A 98 -0.72 -16.11 -6.23
C SER A 98 -0.27 -16.99 -7.40
N GLY A 99 1.04 -17.26 -7.52
CA GLY A 99 1.62 -17.92 -8.69
C GLY A 99 1.71 -17.02 -9.93
N ALA A 100 1.37 -15.74 -9.81
CA ALA A 100 1.52 -14.75 -10.88
C ALA A 100 2.99 -14.34 -11.11
N TRP A 101 3.87 -14.69 -10.16
CA TRP A 101 5.30 -14.51 -10.27
C TRP A 101 6.02 -15.79 -9.83
N SER A 102 6.62 -16.50 -10.78
CA SER A 102 7.54 -17.59 -10.50
C SER A 102 8.98 -17.11 -10.72
N ALA A 103 9.83 -17.25 -9.72
CA ALA A 103 11.28 -17.00 -9.87
C ALA A 103 12.01 -18.10 -10.65
N THR A 104 11.27 -19.05 -11.24
CA THR A 104 11.82 -20.02 -12.20
C THR A 104 11.93 -19.35 -13.58
N PRO A 105 13.11 -19.38 -14.22
CA PRO A 105 13.24 -19.12 -15.66
C PRO A 105 12.32 -20.02 -16.49
#